data_AF-X0UJY3-F1
#
_entry.id   AF-X0UJY3-F1
#
_cell.length_a   1.000
_cell.length_b   1.000
_cell.length_c   1.000
_cell.angle_alpha   90.00
_cell.angle_beta   90.00
_cell.angle_gamma   90.00
#
_symmetry.space_group_name_H-M   'P 1'
#
loop_
_entity.id
_entity.type
_entity.pdbx_description
1 polymer ?
#
loop_
_entity_poly.entity_id
_entity_poly.type
_entity_poly.pdbx_seq_one_letter_code
_entity_poly.pdbx_strand_id
1 'polypeptide(L)'
;TISILALIVWGVVVITTRYVSLSSILALISIFIFTILFKQPYEYIIFSAIILIIGIFKHKENIQRLKSKKERKIGEKVKIKK
;
A
#
# COMPACT_ATOMS: atom_id res chain seq x y z
N THR A 1 -12.04 -11.94 5.15
CA THR A 1 -10.87 -12.26 6.01
C THR A 1 -9.58 -11.67 5.45
N ILE A 2 -9.23 -11.91 4.18
CA ILE A 2 -8.00 -11.36 3.53
C ILE A 2 -7.89 -9.84 3.67
N SER A 3 -8.98 -9.09 3.43
CA SER A 3 -8.97 -7.63 3.56
C SER A 3 -8.68 -7.15 4.98
N ILE A 4 -9.07 -7.91 6.01
CA ILE A 4 -8.78 -7.58 7.41
C ILE A 4 -7.29 -7.79 7.70
N LEU A 5 -6.71 -8.89 7.21
CA LEU A 5 -5.27 -9.14 7.35
C LEU A 5 -4.45 -8.06 6.62
N ALA A 6 -4.88 -7.66 5.43
CA ALA A 6 -4.26 -6.56 4.70
C ALA A 6 -4.40 -5.22 5.44
N LEU A 7 -5.54 -4.97 6.10
CA LEU A 7 -5.74 -3.79 6.92
C LEU A 7 -4.83 -3.79 8.17
N ILE A 8 -4.57 -4.96 8.76
CA ILE A 8 -3.61 -5.09 9.85
C ILE A 8 -2.20 -4.75 9.37
N VAL A 9 -1.76 -5.31 8.22
CA VAL A 9 -0.47 -4.95 7.61
C VAL A 9 -0.41 -3.45 7.36
N TRP A 10 -1.48 -2.88 6.81
CA TRP A 10 -1.57 -1.46 6.56
C TRP A 10 -1.39 -0.66 7.86
N GLY A 11 -2.14 -1.01 8.91
CA GLY A 11 -2.08 -0.33 10.21
C GLY A 11 -0.69 -0.36 10.82
N VAL A 12 -0.06 -1.54 10.85
CA VAL A 12 1.31 -1.71 11.36
C VAL A 12 2.30 -0.83 10.62
N VAL A 13 2.25 -0.80 9.28
CA VAL A 13 3.15 0.03 8.47
C VAL A 13 2.88 1.52 8.67
N VAL A 14 1.61 1.95 8.75
CA VAL A 14 1.28 3.35 9.01
C VAL A 14 1.78 3.78 10.39
N ILE A 15 1.55 3.00 11.43
CA ILE A 15 1.92 3.35 12.80
C ILE A 15 3.44 3.46 12.93
N THR A 16 4.19 2.53 12.33
CA THR A 16 5.66 2.50 12.42
C THR A 16 6.35 3.53 11.53
N THR A 17 5.85 3.76 10.32
CA THR A 17 6.54 4.62 9.33
C THR A 17 5.95 6.02 9.19
N ARG A 18 4.68 6.18 9.57
CA ARG A 18 3.84 7.37 9.31
C ARG A 18 3.64 7.69 7.83
N TYR A 19 3.93 6.75 6.92
CA TYR A 19 3.69 6.91 5.48
C TYR A 19 2.43 6.14 5.06
N VAL A 20 1.37 6.87 4.71
CA VAL A 20 0.12 6.26 4.20
C VAL A 20 0.35 5.57 2.86
N SER A 21 1.11 6.18 1.95
CA SER A 21 1.35 5.63 0.61
C SER A 21 2.16 4.34 0.64
N LEU A 22 3.21 4.27 1.46
CA LEU A 22 3.97 3.03 1.66
C LEU A 22 3.07 1.92 2.19
N SER A 23 2.24 2.26 3.17
CA SER A 23 1.31 1.31 3.77
C SER A 23 0.28 0.77 2.77
N SER A 24 -0.31 1.65 1.95
CA SER A 24 -1.27 1.25 0.91
C SER A 24 -0.64 0.32 -0.13
N ILE A 25 0.62 0.56 -0.53
CA ILE A 25 1.34 -0.33 -1.46
C ILE A 25 1.59 -1.69 -0.81
N LEU A 26 2.04 -1.73 0.44
CA LEU A 26 2.27 -2.99 1.15
C LEU A 26 0.97 -3.77 1.38
N ALA A 27 -0.14 -3.08 1.67
CA ALA A 27 -1.45 -3.72 1.78
C ALA A 27 -1.89 -4.38 0.47
N LEU A 28 -1.69 -3.73 -0.68
CA LEU A 28 -1.97 -4.32 -2.00
C LEU A 28 -1.12 -5.56 -2.26
N ILE A 29 0.17 -5.51 -1.94
CA ILE A 29 1.08 -6.65 -2.06
C ILE A 29 0.60 -7.79 -1.15
N SER A 30 0.23 -7.49 0.09
CA SER A 30 -0.29 -8.49 1.03
C SER A 30 -1.58 -9.13 0.56
N ILE A 31 -2.50 -8.39 -0.07
CA ILE A 31 -3.73 -8.97 -0.65
C ILE A 31 -3.36 -10.02 -1.69
N PHE A 32 -2.46 -9.70 -2.63
CA PHE A 32 -2.03 -10.65 -3.65
C PHE A 32 -1.32 -11.88 -3.05
N ILE A 33 -0.47 -11.69 -2.04
CA ILE A 33 0.19 -12.81 -1.36
C ILE A 33 -0.82 -13.69 -0.62
N PHE A 34 -1.79 -13.09 0.09
CA PHE A 34 -2.78 -13.81 0.87
C PHE A 34 -3.80 -14.54 -0.01
N THR A 35 -4.17 -14.02 -1.19
CA THR A 35 -5.03 -14.75 -2.12
C THR A 35 -4.35 -16.04 -2.60
N ILE A 36 -3.03 -16.00 -2.85
CA ILE A 36 -2.24 -17.20 -3.19
C ILE A 36 -2.10 -18.13 -1.98
N LEU A 37 -1.68 -17.61 -0.82
CA LEU A 37 -1.39 -18.40 0.38
C LEU A 37 -2.63 -19.15 0.90
N PHE A 38 -3.80 -18.52 0.86
CA PHE A 38 -5.06 -19.12 1.27
C PHE A 38 -5.79 -19.83 0.13
N LYS A 39 -5.07 -20.15 -0.96
CA LYS A 39 -5.55 -20.98 -2.08
C LYS A 39 -6.92 -20.54 -2.62
N GLN A 40 -7.08 -19.22 -2.80
CA GLN A 40 -8.32 -18.68 -3.35
C GLN A 40 -8.50 -19.12 -4.81
N PRO A 41 -9.74 -19.14 -5.32
CA PRO A 41 -10.00 -19.39 -6.74
C PRO A 41 -9.16 -18.50 -7.66
N TYR A 42 -8.80 -19.02 -8.84
CA TYR A 42 -7.84 -18.40 -9.74
C TYR A 42 -8.28 -17.00 -10.21
N GLU A 43 -9.58 -16.77 -10.30
CA GLU A 43 -10.21 -15.49 -10.64
C GLU A 43 -9.82 -14.41 -9.63
N TYR A 44 -9.78 -14.72 -8.33
CA TYR A 44 -9.36 -13.79 -7.30
C TYR A 44 -7.86 -13.51 -7.34
N ILE A 45 -7.05 -14.52 -7.68
CA ILE A 45 -5.60 -14.34 -7.83
C ILE A 45 -5.32 -13.40 -9.02
N ILE A 46 -5.94 -13.63 -10.17
CA ILE A 46 -5.81 -12.76 -11.35
C ILE A 46 -6.30 -11.35 -11.05
N PHE A 47 -7.47 -11.22 -10.42
CA PHE A 47 -8.04 -9.93 -10.08
C PHE A 47 -7.15 -9.14 -9.09
N SER A 48 -6.63 -9.81 -8.07
CA SER A 48 -5.69 -9.18 -7.12
C SER A 48 -4.36 -8.80 -7.76
N ALA A 49 -3.86 -9.56 -8.75
CA ALA A 49 -2.68 -9.18 -9.54
C ALA A 49 -2.94 -7.90 -10.36
N ILE A 50 -4.09 -7.82 -11.04
CA ILE A 50 -4.49 -6.63 -11.82
C ILE A 50 -4.58 -5.41 -10.89
N ILE A 51 -5.24 -5.55 -9.75
CA ILE A 51 -5.35 -4.46 -8.76
C ILE A 51 -3.98 -4.05 -8.23
N LEU A 52 -3.09 -5.00 -7.95
CA LEU A 52 -1.74 -4.70 -7.49
C LEU A 52 -0.97 -3.87 -8.54
N ILE A 53 -1.03 -4.27 -9.81
CA ILE A 53 -0.37 -3.57 -10.92
C ILE A 53 -0.92 -2.15 -11.06
N ILE A 54 -2.25 -2.00 -11.15
CA ILE A 54 -2.91 -0.70 -11.25
C ILE A 54 -2.58 0.18 -10.03
N GLY A 55 -2.59 -0.42 -8.84
CA GLY A 55 -2.28 0.27 -7.59
C GLY A 55 -0.84 0.77 -7.55
N ILE A 56 0.14 -0.02 -8.00
CA ILE A 56 1.54 0.42 -8.13
C ILE A 56 1.64 1.58 -9.11
N PHE A 57 0.99 1.49 -10.27
CA PHE A 57 0.99 2.59 -11.25
C PHE A 57 0.40 3.87 -10.68
N LYS A 58 -0.73 3.78 -9.97
CA LYS A 58 -1.38 4.92 -9.33
C LYS A 58 -0.50 5.58 -8.27
N HIS A 59 0.39 4.83 -7.62
CA HIS A 59 1.29 5.35 -6.59
C HIS A 59 2.70 5.66 -7.11
N LYS A 60 2.94 5.66 -8.43
CA LYS A 60 4.27 5.88 -9.02
C LYS A 60 4.96 7.15 -8.48
N GLU A 61 4.23 8.26 -8.37
CA GLU A 61 4.78 9.50 -7.82
C GLU A 61 5.10 9.40 -6.32
N ASN A 62 4.20 8.79 -5.54
CA ASN A 62 4.44 8.54 -4.11
C ASN A 62 5.67 7.65 -3.92
N ILE A 63 5.86 6.64 -4.76
CA ILE A 63 7.04 5.77 -4.76
C ILE A 63 8.32 6.58 -5.02
N GLN A 64 8.29 7.49 -6.01
CA GLN A 64 9.42 8.38 -6.27
C GLN A 64 9.71 9.32 -5.08
N ARG A 65 8.66 9.87 -4.46
CA ARG A 65 8.78 10.69 -3.24
C ARG A 65 9.30 9.88 -2.05
N LEU A 66 8.86 8.63 -1.87
CA LEU A 66 9.36 7.72 -0.82
C LEU A 66 10.85 7.45 -1.01
N LYS A 67 11.28 7.09 -2.22
CA LYS A 67 12.70 6.85 -2.56
C LYS A 67 13.57 8.08 -2.28
N SER A 68 13.04 9.28 -2.53
CA SER A 68 13.74 10.54 -2.27
C SER A 68 13.54 11.09 -0.85
N LYS A 69 12.84 10.35 0.04
CA LYS A 69 12.46 10.79 1.40
C LYS A 69 11.68 12.13 1.43
N LYS A 70 10.95 12.42 0.35
CA LYS A 70 10.10 13.62 0.16
C LYS A 70 8.60 13.33 0.30
N GLU A 71 8.23 12.08 0.58
CA GLU A 71 6.83 11.73 0.80
C GLU A 71 6.34 12.29 2.13
N ARG A 72 5.13 12.82 2.15
CA ARG A 72 4.55 13.39 3.37
C ARG A 72 4.26 12.33 4.42
N LYS A 73 4.64 12.62 5.66
CA LYS A 73 4.22 11.83 6.83
C LYS A 73 2.90 12.33 7.38
N ILE A 74 2.15 11.42 8.02
CA ILE A 74 1.02 11.80 8.86
C ILE A 74 1.50 12.78 9.93
N GLY A 75 0.81 13.92 10.06
CA GLY A 75 1.13 14.98 11.01
C GLY A 75 2.20 15.98 10.54
N GLU A 76 2.73 15.83 9.32
CA GLU A 76 3.68 16.79 8.77
C GLU A 76 2.98 18.10 8.39
N LYS A 77 3.43 19.23 8.95
CA LYS A 77 2.87 20.55 8.67
C LYS A 77 3.20 21.00 7.25
N VAL A 78 2.19 21.45 6.52
CA VAL A 78 2.39 22.07 5.20
C VAL A 78 3.11 23.40 5.38
N LYS A 79 4.36 23.50 4.90
CA LYS A 79 5.04 24.80 4.78
C LYS A 79 4.35 25.61 3.68
N ILE A 80 3.49 26.54 4.09
CA ILE A 80 2.95 27.58 3.20
C ILE A 80 4.08 28.61 3.05
N LYS A 81 4.69 28.71 1.87
CA LYS A 81 5.55 29.87 1.56
C LYS A 81 4.63 31.09 1.43
N LYS A 82 4.81 32.07 2.32
CA LYS A 82 4.31 33.43 2.14
C LYS A 82 5.03 34.10 0.98
#